data_AF-A0A845Z086-F1
#
_entry.id   AF-A0A845Z086-F1
#
_cell.length_a   1.000
_cell.length_b   1.000
_cell.length_c   1.000
_cell.angle_alpha   90.00
_cell.angle_beta   90.00
_cell.angle_gamma   90.00
#
_symmetry.space_group_name_H-M   'P 1'
#
loop_
_entity.id
_entity.type
_entity.pdbx_description
1 polymer ?
#
loop_
_entity_poly.entity_id
_entity_poly.type
_entity_poly.pdbx_seq_one_letter_code
_entity_poly.pdbx_strand_id
1 'polypeptide(L)'
;TPHVLSLDGKPLNNIRLNVLAFSVNYYLTDVFSPDNGPTQVIPGSHLFGKFCDGNILGYEDRIHSCLGGMGTAVCFNNQIWHRGSRNSSSVTRYITQITYGKRLVGHKYAPFMNYQMPSHCYEEADERLKRILGFLPHGAYG
;
A
#
# COMPACT_ATOMS: atom_id res chain seq x y z
N THR A 1 4.16 -3.66 16.37
CA THR A 1 3.04 -3.51 17.32
C THR A 1 1.83 -2.99 16.57
N PRO A 2 0.63 -3.56 16.76
CA PRO A 2 -0.57 -3.09 16.08
C PRO A 2 -0.90 -1.69 16.60
N HIS A 3 -1.42 -0.84 15.72
CA HIS A 3 -1.81 0.52 16.06
C HIS A 3 -3.13 0.54 16.86
N VAL A 4 -4.00 -0.46 16.65
CA VAL A 4 -5.24 -0.69 17.41
C VAL A 4 -5.51 -2.20 17.50
N LEU A 5 -5.97 -2.67 18.65
CA LEU A 5 -6.44 -4.05 18.89
C LEU A 5 -7.84 -4.02 19.49
N SER A 6 -8.67 -4.97 19.09
CA SER A 6 -9.94 -5.24 19.73
C SER A 6 -9.74 -6.25 20.86
N LEU A 7 -10.00 -5.84 22.10
CA LEU A 7 -9.78 -6.68 23.27
C LEU A 7 -10.86 -7.76 23.45
N ASP A 8 -12.05 -7.56 22.86
CA ASP A 8 -13.13 -8.53 22.86
C ASP A 8 -13.19 -9.38 21.57
N GLY A 9 -12.20 -9.18 20.68
CA GLY A 9 -12.09 -9.91 19.42
C GLY A 9 -13.10 -9.50 18.35
N LYS A 10 -13.98 -8.52 18.62
CA LYS A 10 -14.98 -8.07 17.64
C LYS A 10 -14.41 -7.01 16.70
N PRO A 11 -14.96 -6.88 15.48
CA PRO A 11 -14.61 -5.77 14.60
C PRO A 11 -14.83 -4.40 15.26
N LEU A 12 -14.02 -3.44 14.83
CA LEU A 12 -14.06 -2.05 15.27
C LEU A 12 -15.12 -1.29 14.49
N ASN A 13 -16.20 -0.86 15.16
CA ASN A 13 -17.40 -0.35 14.48
C ASN A 13 -17.58 1.18 14.61
N ASN A 14 -16.90 1.80 15.58
CA ASN A 14 -17.08 3.23 15.90
C ASN A 14 -15.72 3.94 16.03
N ILE A 15 -14.85 3.72 15.04
CA ILE A 15 -13.54 4.35 14.97
C ILE A 15 -13.27 4.80 13.54
N ARG A 16 -12.56 5.93 13.41
CA ARG A 16 -11.93 6.32 12.15
C ARG A 16 -10.43 6.07 12.26
N LEU A 17 -9.96 5.00 11.61
CA LEU A 17 -8.54 4.71 11.57
C LEU A 17 -7.80 5.74 10.71
N ASN A 18 -6.68 6.20 11.24
CA ASN A 18 -5.81 7.15 10.54
C ASN A 18 -4.99 6.40 9.48
N VAL A 19 -5.10 6.80 8.21
CA VAL A 19 -4.26 6.29 7.13
C VAL A 19 -2.88 6.95 7.23
N LEU A 20 -1.93 6.23 7.81
CA LEU A 20 -0.54 6.70 7.92
C LEU A 20 0.22 6.53 6.59
N ALA A 21 -0.13 5.50 5.83
CA ALA A 21 0.39 5.27 4.49
C ALA A 21 -0.63 4.49 3.66
N PHE A 22 -0.62 4.71 2.35
CA PHE A 22 -1.36 3.92 1.37
C PHE A 22 -0.44 3.56 0.22
N SER A 23 -0.70 2.42 -0.41
CA SER A 23 0.06 1.95 -1.57
C SER A 23 -0.80 2.04 -2.81
N VAL A 24 -0.14 2.33 -3.93
CA VAL A 24 -0.72 2.29 -5.26
C VAL A 24 0.10 1.32 -6.10
N ASN A 25 -0.55 0.25 -6.56
CA ASN A 25 0.03 -0.66 -7.54
C ASN A 25 -0.44 -0.25 -8.92
N TYR A 26 0.46 0.25 -9.75
CA TYR A 26 0.20 0.53 -11.16
C TYR A 26 0.53 -0.71 -11.97
N TYR A 27 -0.46 -1.20 -12.71
CA TYR A 27 -0.28 -2.38 -13.57
C TYR A 27 0.43 -1.97 -14.85
N LEU A 28 1.57 -2.61 -15.12
CA LEU A 28 2.37 -2.42 -16.34
C LEU A 28 2.10 -3.53 -17.36
N THR A 29 1.26 -4.49 -16.98
CA THR A 29 0.72 -5.56 -17.81
C THR A 29 -0.76 -5.75 -17.51
N ASP A 30 -1.50 -6.29 -18.46
CA ASP A 30 -2.90 -6.65 -18.24
C ASP A 30 -3.06 -7.75 -17.18
N VAL A 31 -4.08 -7.58 -16.33
CA VAL A 31 -4.46 -8.52 -15.26
C VAL A 31 -5.98 -8.71 -15.33
N PHE A 32 -6.44 -9.40 -16.37
CA PHE A 32 -7.87 -9.57 -16.64
C PHE A 32 -8.47 -10.82 -16.00
N SER A 33 -7.64 -11.75 -15.53
CA SER A 33 -8.10 -12.95 -14.84
C SER A 33 -7.36 -13.19 -13.52
N PRO A 34 -7.96 -13.99 -12.61
CA PRO A 34 -7.27 -14.44 -11.41
C PRO A 34 -5.96 -15.21 -11.69
N ASP A 35 -5.85 -15.87 -12.84
CA ASP A 35 -4.63 -16.60 -13.21
C ASP A 35 -3.44 -15.69 -13.48
N ASN A 36 -3.67 -14.41 -13.81
CA ASN A 36 -2.60 -13.43 -13.95
C ASN A 36 -1.98 -13.02 -12.59
N GLY A 37 -2.46 -13.60 -11.49
CA GLY A 37 -1.95 -13.38 -10.14
C GLY A 37 -2.18 -11.96 -9.60
N PRO A 38 -3.41 -11.38 -9.66
CA PRO A 38 -3.70 -10.02 -9.20
C PRO A 38 -3.32 -9.77 -7.73
N THR A 39 -3.26 -8.49 -7.36
CA THR A 39 -3.34 -8.12 -5.95
C THR A 39 -4.69 -8.54 -5.40
N GLN A 40 -4.68 -9.25 -4.27
CA GLN A 40 -5.87 -9.64 -3.54
C GLN A 40 -5.96 -8.88 -2.24
N VAL A 41 -7.18 -8.51 -1.84
CA VAL A 41 -7.47 -7.83 -0.57
C VAL A 41 -8.66 -8.48 0.11
N ILE A 42 -8.79 -8.30 1.43
CA ILE A 42 -10.05 -8.52 2.14
C ILE A 42 -10.64 -7.16 2.49
N PRO A 43 -11.67 -6.68 1.78
CA PRO A 43 -12.29 -5.38 2.06
C PRO A 43 -12.74 -5.25 3.52
N GLY A 44 -12.36 -4.14 4.15
CA GLY A 44 -12.70 -3.83 5.54
C GLY A 44 -11.81 -4.49 6.61
N SER A 45 -10.83 -5.32 6.26
CA SER A 45 -10.06 -6.07 7.28
C SER A 45 -9.18 -5.21 8.19
N HIS A 46 -8.88 -3.97 7.80
CA HIS A 46 -8.26 -2.97 8.68
C HIS A 46 -9.09 -2.68 9.94
N LEU A 47 -10.39 -3.01 9.94
CA LEU A 47 -11.30 -2.88 11.08
C LEU A 47 -11.47 -4.18 11.89
N PHE A 48 -10.78 -5.27 11.55
CA PHE A 48 -10.94 -6.52 12.31
C PHE A 48 -10.36 -6.45 13.72
N GLY A 49 -9.57 -5.42 14.04
CA GLY A 49 -8.98 -5.25 15.36
C GLY A 49 -7.98 -6.34 15.74
N LYS A 50 -7.44 -7.08 14.76
CA LYS A 50 -6.47 -8.17 14.96
C LYS A 50 -5.45 -8.23 13.83
N PHE A 51 -4.36 -8.95 14.05
CA PHE A 51 -3.35 -9.22 13.04
C PHE A 51 -3.84 -10.21 11.98
N CYS A 52 -3.29 -10.08 10.77
CA CYS A 52 -3.27 -11.18 9.82
C CYS A 52 -2.12 -12.11 10.23
N ASP A 53 -2.46 -13.26 10.81
CA ASP A 53 -1.54 -14.33 11.19
C ASP A 53 -1.25 -15.29 10.03
N GLY A 54 -1.70 -14.95 8.82
CA GLY A 54 -1.64 -15.79 7.64
C GLY A 54 -2.79 -16.79 7.53
N ASN A 55 -3.59 -16.96 8.58
CA ASN A 55 -4.78 -17.80 8.55
C ASN A 55 -5.97 -16.99 8.01
N ILE A 56 -6.43 -17.37 6.82
CA ILE A 56 -7.57 -16.75 6.15
C ILE A 56 -8.85 -17.59 6.22
N LEU A 57 -8.85 -18.67 7.02
CA LEU A 57 -10.04 -19.51 7.22
C LEU A 57 -11.25 -18.67 7.66
N GLY A 58 -12.34 -18.79 6.92
CA GLY A 58 -13.58 -18.04 7.14
C GLY A 58 -13.60 -16.65 6.48
N TYR A 59 -12.61 -16.33 5.65
CA TYR A 59 -12.55 -15.10 4.86
C TYR A 59 -12.44 -15.34 3.35
N GLU A 60 -12.46 -16.59 2.89
CA GLU A 60 -12.22 -16.97 1.50
C GLU A 60 -13.22 -16.32 0.54
N ASP A 61 -14.49 -16.26 0.95
CA ASP A 61 -15.59 -15.62 0.21
C ASP A 61 -15.46 -14.09 0.15
N ARG A 62 -14.63 -13.51 1.02
CA ARG A 62 -14.38 -12.06 1.10
C ARG A 62 -13.12 -11.63 0.36
N ILE A 63 -12.37 -12.56 -0.23
CA ILE A 63 -11.19 -12.23 -1.01
C ILE A 63 -11.63 -11.54 -2.30
N HIS A 64 -11.19 -10.30 -2.47
CA HIS A 64 -11.39 -9.54 -3.69
C HIS A 64 -10.10 -9.51 -4.50
N SER A 65 -10.17 -9.93 -5.77
CA SER A 65 -9.06 -9.86 -6.72
C SER A 65 -9.16 -8.57 -7.53
N CYS A 66 -8.15 -7.71 -7.41
CA CYS A 66 -8.09 -6.45 -8.15
C CYS A 66 -7.67 -6.72 -9.60
N LEU A 67 -8.64 -6.95 -10.47
CA LEU A 67 -8.42 -7.12 -11.91
C LEU A 67 -8.43 -5.77 -12.62
N GLY A 68 -7.65 -5.64 -13.68
CA GLY A 68 -7.54 -4.43 -14.47
C GLY A 68 -6.50 -4.55 -15.58
N GLY A 69 -6.68 -3.75 -16.63
CA GLY A 69 -5.70 -3.66 -17.71
C GLY A 69 -4.45 -2.88 -17.30
N MET A 70 -3.43 -2.90 -18.15
CA MET A 70 -2.27 -2.01 -18.07
C MET A 70 -2.74 -0.55 -17.90
N GLY A 71 -2.06 0.19 -17.02
CA GLY A 71 -2.45 1.54 -16.62
C GLY A 71 -3.44 1.60 -15.45
N THR A 72 -4.02 0.47 -15.04
CA THR A 72 -4.86 0.41 -13.83
C THR A 72 -4.04 0.76 -12.58
N ALA A 73 -4.62 1.59 -11.71
CA ALA A 73 -4.07 1.92 -10.40
C ALA A 73 -4.89 1.27 -9.29
N VAL A 74 -4.31 0.29 -8.59
CA VAL A 74 -4.94 -0.34 -7.42
C VAL A 74 -4.44 0.36 -6.16
N CYS A 75 -5.30 1.21 -5.58
CA CYS A 75 -5.01 1.99 -4.38
C CYS A 75 -5.59 1.31 -3.13
N PHE A 76 -4.78 1.12 -2.08
CA PHE A 76 -5.25 0.53 -0.84
C PHE A 76 -4.54 1.10 0.40
N ASN A 77 -5.29 1.18 1.51
CA ASN A 77 -4.73 1.48 2.82
C ASN A 77 -3.79 0.34 3.25
N ASN A 78 -2.58 0.65 3.70
CA ASN A 78 -1.58 -0.35 4.11
C ASN A 78 -2.00 -1.19 5.32
N GLN A 79 -3.08 -0.82 6.03
CA GLN A 79 -3.67 -1.59 7.12
C GLN A 79 -4.62 -2.70 6.64
N ILE A 80 -5.02 -2.68 5.36
CA ILE A 80 -5.86 -3.74 4.81
C ILE A 80 -5.03 -5.02 4.65
N TRP A 81 -5.66 -6.16 4.84
CA TRP A 81 -5.04 -7.45 4.59
C TRP A 81 -5.01 -7.64 3.08
N HIS A 82 -3.81 -7.84 2.55
CA HIS A 82 -3.57 -7.94 1.12
C HIS A 82 -2.42 -8.89 0.83
N ARG A 83 -2.40 -9.41 -0.40
CA ARG A 83 -1.29 -10.23 -0.93
C ARG A 83 -1.22 -10.12 -2.45
N GLY A 84 -0.08 -10.49 -3.03
CA GLY A 84 -0.05 -10.95 -4.41
C GLY A 84 -0.57 -12.39 -4.47
N SER A 85 -1.50 -12.68 -5.38
CA SER A 85 -1.90 -14.07 -5.63
C SER A 85 -0.90 -14.78 -6.54
N ARG A 86 -0.97 -16.12 -6.59
CA ARG A 86 -0.12 -16.93 -7.47
C ARG A 86 -0.46 -16.60 -8.93
N ASN A 87 0.56 -16.31 -9.73
CA ASN A 87 0.41 -16.23 -11.18
C ASN A 87 0.54 -17.65 -11.75
N SER A 88 -0.56 -18.16 -12.31
CA SER A 88 -0.68 -19.46 -13.00
C SER A 88 -0.69 -19.31 -14.52
N SER A 89 -0.68 -18.09 -15.04
CA SER A 89 -0.63 -17.80 -16.47
C SER A 89 0.78 -17.93 -17.06
N SER A 90 0.87 -17.90 -18.39
CA SER A 90 2.14 -17.85 -19.13
C SER A 90 2.74 -16.45 -19.23
N VAL A 91 2.09 -15.42 -18.69
CA VAL A 91 2.49 -14.02 -18.81
C VAL A 91 3.11 -13.53 -17.51
N THR A 92 4.29 -12.94 -17.58
CA THR A 92 4.91 -12.26 -16.44
C THR A 92 4.11 -11.01 -16.09
N ARG A 93 3.62 -10.94 -14.85
CA ARG A 93 2.92 -9.75 -14.34
C ARG A 93 3.93 -8.70 -13.88
N TYR A 94 3.95 -7.55 -14.54
CA TYR A 94 4.75 -6.39 -14.11
C TYR A 94 3.86 -5.37 -13.39
N ILE A 95 4.30 -4.93 -12.22
CA ILE A 95 3.67 -3.86 -11.44
C ILE A 95 4.75 -2.90 -10.97
N THR A 96 4.42 -1.61 -10.89
CA THR A 96 5.19 -0.67 -10.08
C THR A 96 4.35 -0.26 -8.87
N GLN A 97 4.94 -0.38 -7.69
CA GLN A 97 4.27 -0.06 -6.44
C GLN A 97 4.87 1.20 -5.85
N ILE A 98 4.03 2.20 -5.60
CA ILE A 98 4.41 3.46 -4.95
C ILE A 98 3.61 3.59 -3.66
N THR A 99 4.33 3.80 -2.55
CA THR A 99 3.71 4.01 -1.24
C THR A 99 3.80 5.47 -0.86
N TYR A 100 2.66 6.08 -0.57
CA TYR A 100 2.57 7.45 -0.07
C TYR A 100 2.36 7.41 1.43
N GLY A 101 3.25 8.04 2.18
CA GLY A 101 3.18 8.17 3.63
C GLY A 101 2.81 9.57 4.06
N LYS A 102 2.15 9.70 5.22
CA LYS A 102 2.10 10.97 5.94
C LYS A 102 3.52 11.43 6.23
N ARG A 103 3.75 12.75 6.21
CA ARG A 103 5.06 13.37 6.47
C ARG A 103 5.81 12.78 7.68
N LEU A 104 5.09 12.51 8.77
CA LEU A 104 5.63 11.93 10.02
C LEU A 104 6.30 10.56 9.82
N VAL A 105 5.91 9.83 8.77
CA VAL A 105 6.53 8.57 8.36
C VAL A 105 7.89 8.82 7.68
N GLY A 106 7.99 9.84 6.83
CA GLY A 106 9.22 10.17 6.09
C GLY A 106 10.42 10.52 6.99
N HIS A 107 10.18 11.18 8.13
CA HIS A 107 11.25 11.53 9.08
C HIS A 107 11.90 10.28 9.71
N LYS A 108 11.19 9.14 9.77
CA LYS A 108 11.74 7.89 10.33
C LYS A 108 12.65 7.13 9.37
N TYR A 109 12.55 7.40 8.06
CA TYR A 109 13.35 6.74 7.03
C TYR A 109 14.52 7.59 6.52
N ALA A 110 14.51 8.90 6.83
CA ALA A 110 15.59 9.83 6.50
C ALA A 110 17.00 9.40 6.96
N PRO A 111 17.21 8.74 8.12
CA PRO A 111 18.57 8.30 8.49
C PRO A 111 19.02 6.97 7.85
N PHE A 112 18.23 6.31 6.99
CA PHE A 112 18.53 4.93 6.53
C PHE A 112 18.63 4.72 5.02
N MET A 113 18.52 5.77 4.20
CA MET A 113 18.68 5.63 2.75
C MET A 113 19.91 6.38 2.26
N ASN A 114 20.97 5.66 1.91
CA ASN A 114 22.10 6.18 1.11
C ASN A 114 21.69 6.52 -0.33
N TYR A 115 20.39 6.68 -0.59
CA TYR A 115 19.85 7.03 -1.88
C TYR A 115 19.99 8.54 -2.08
N GLN A 116 20.84 8.90 -3.04
CA GLN A 116 20.90 10.24 -3.60
C GLN A 116 20.08 10.23 -4.88
N MET A 117 18.96 10.96 -4.89
CA MET A 117 18.15 11.10 -6.09
C MET A 117 18.98 11.81 -7.17
N PRO A 118 19.12 11.24 -8.38
CA PRO A 118 19.82 11.92 -9.47
C PRO A 118 19.17 13.28 -9.78
N SER A 119 19.97 14.31 -10.08
CA SER A 119 19.48 15.69 -10.29
C SER A 119 18.40 15.78 -11.37
N HIS A 120 18.59 15.05 -12.48
CA HIS A 120 17.62 15.03 -13.59
C HIS A 120 16.22 14.55 -13.19
N CYS A 121 16.05 13.89 -12.03
CA CYS A 121 14.73 13.48 -11.53
C CYS A 121 13.94 14.63 -10.88
N TYR A 122 14.58 15.72 -10.44
CA TYR A 122 13.93 16.78 -9.66
C TYR A 122 14.32 18.22 -10.04
N GLU A 123 15.33 18.41 -10.88
CA GLU A 123 15.83 19.75 -11.24
C GLU A 123 14.75 20.62 -11.87
N GLU A 124 13.98 20.05 -12.81
CA GLU A 124 12.86 20.70 -13.49
C GLU A 124 11.51 20.50 -12.77
N ALA A 125 11.50 19.84 -11.61
CA ALA A 125 10.27 19.58 -10.88
C ALA A 125 9.70 20.85 -10.24
N ASP A 126 8.38 20.99 -10.33
CA ASP A 126 7.66 22.04 -9.61
C ASP A 126 7.65 21.81 -8.09
N GLU A 127 7.22 22.82 -7.33
CA GLU A 127 7.14 22.75 -5.87
C GLU A 127 6.21 21.65 -5.36
N ARG A 128 5.24 21.20 -6.16
CA ARG A 128 4.34 20.12 -5.78
C ARG A 128 5.03 18.76 -5.90
N LEU A 129 5.70 18.51 -7.01
CA LEU A 129 6.43 17.27 -7.26
C LEU A 129 7.62 17.16 -6.31
N LYS A 130 8.38 18.24 -6.08
CA LYS A 130 9.46 18.28 -5.07
C LYS A 130 8.96 17.86 -3.68
N ARG A 131 7.79 18.35 -3.25
CA ARG A 131 7.18 17.92 -1.98
C ARG A 131 6.83 16.43 -1.95
N ILE A 132 6.33 15.87 -3.05
CA ILE A 132 6.01 14.44 -3.16
C ILE A 132 7.29 13.59 -3.13
N LEU A 133 8.36 14.07 -3.79
CA LEU A 133 9.68 13.43 -3.83
C LEU A 133 10.45 13.52 -2.50
N GLY A 134 9.90 14.24 -1.51
CA GLY A 134 10.48 14.33 -0.16
C GLY A 134 11.38 15.55 0.07
N PHE A 135 11.48 16.48 -0.87
CA PHE A 135 12.12 17.79 -0.66
C PHE A 135 11.23 18.67 0.20
N LEU A 136 11.22 18.37 1.50
CA LEU A 136 10.39 19.02 2.49
C LEU A 136 11.26 19.85 3.44
N PRO A 137 10.81 21.05 3.86
CA PRO A 137 11.56 21.87 4.82
C PRO A 137 11.64 21.14 6.16
N HIS A 138 12.80 21.13 6.82
CA HIS A 138 12.97 20.54 8.13
C HIS A 138 12.08 21.26 9.17
N GLY A 139 11.33 20.50 9.96
CA GLY A 139 10.51 21.02 11.04
C GLY A 139 11.27 21.11 12.36
N ALA A 140 10.62 21.67 13.39
CA ALA A 140 11.22 21.86 14.73
C ALA A 140 11.66 20.55 15.43
N TYR A 141 11.23 19.39 14.93
CA TYR A 141 11.56 18.07 15.44
C TYR A 141 12.12 17.14 14.35
N GLY A 142 12.73 17.73 13.29
CA GLY A 142 13.23 17.07 12.08
C GLY A 142 12.59 17.64 10.83
#